data_AF-A0A953C8L3-F1
#
_entry.id   AF-A0A953C8L3-F1
#
_cell.length_a   1.000
_cell.length_b   1.000
_cell.length_c   1.000
_cell.angle_alpha   90.00
_cell.angle_beta   90.00
_cell.angle_gamma   90.00
#
_symmetry.space_group_name_H-M   'P 1'
#
loop_
_entity.id
_entity.type
_entity.pdbx_description
1 polymer ?
#
loop_
_entity_poly.entity_id
_entity_poly.type
_entity_poly.pdbx_seq_one_letter_code
_entity_poly.pdbx_strand_id
1 'polypeptide(L)'
;TGGYRGAVSVAGVADLKRQVAWSRTRGGASAGRYWNRFMGADTGEEDVLARYSPANLAAKADAPILLIHGKDDTVVPLEQSRIMADALHKAGKPVELVVQKGADHWLSRGDTRLEMLTATMAFIEKHNPPN
;
A
#
# COMPACT_ATOMS: atom_id res chain seq x y z
N THR A 1 -17.14 -14.06 3.23
CA THR A 1 -17.33 -13.11 2.11
C THR A 1 -17.24 -11.71 2.69
N GLY A 2 -16.42 -10.84 2.11
CA GLY A 2 -16.25 -9.46 2.55
C GLY A 2 -17.35 -8.54 2.03
N GLY A 3 -17.47 -7.37 2.66
CA GLY A 3 -18.52 -6.39 2.34
C GLY A 3 -18.21 -5.45 1.17
N TYR A 4 -17.00 -5.50 0.60
CA TYR A 4 -16.55 -4.57 -0.44
C TYR A 4 -16.53 -5.23 -1.82
N ARG A 5 -16.97 -4.51 -2.87
CA ARG A 5 -16.92 -4.99 -4.27
C ARG A 5 -15.56 -4.73 -4.96
N GLY A 6 -14.74 -3.86 -4.38
CA GLY A 6 -13.37 -3.55 -4.80
C GLY A 6 -12.70 -2.63 -3.78
N ALA A 7 -11.38 -2.52 -3.82
CA ALA A 7 -10.62 -1.61 -2.97
C ALA A 7 -9.55 -0.88 -3.77
N VAL A 8 -9.27 0.38 -3.39
CA VAL A 8 -8.20 1.19 -3.97
C VAL A 8 -7.26 1.61 -2.84
N SER A 9 -5.96 1.38 -3.03
CA SER A 9 -4.91 1.80 -2.10
C SER A 9 -3.94 2.74 -2.82
N VAL A 10 -3.82 3.96 -2.29
CA VAL A 10 -2.90 4.99 -2.80
C VAL A 10 -1.75 5.14 -1.81
N ALA A 11 -0.51 4.93 -2.28
CA ALA A 11 0.72 5.05 -1.48
C ALA A 11 0.72 4.20 -0.18
N GLY A 12 0.12 3.01 -0.22
CA GLY A 12 -0.04 2.14 0.96
C GLY A 12 1.25 1.42 1.39
N VAL A 13 1.37 1.16 2.70
CA VAL A 13 2.40 0.31 3.30
C VAL A 13 1.92 -1.15 3.33
N ALA A 14 2.72 -2.08 2.80
CA ALA A 14 2.36 -3.50 2.68
C ALA A 14 3.22 -4.43 3.56
N ASP A 15 4.44 -4.01 3.89
CA ASP A 15 5.40 -4.69 4.75
C ASP A 15 5.91 -3.71 5.80
N LEU A 16 5.42 -3.89 7.02
CA LEU A 16 5.71 -3.02 8.15
C LEU A 16 7.17 -3.12 8.60
N LYS A 17 7.77 -4.32 8.53
CA LYS A 17 9.20 -4.53 8.87
C LYS A 17 10.08 -3.72 7.91
N ARG A 18 9.80 -3.81 6.60
CA ARG A 18 10.53 -3.05 5.58
C ARG A 18 10.28 -1.56 5.70
N GLN A 19 9.07 -1.13 6.08
CA GLN A 19 8.80 0.30 6.31
C GLN A 19 9.61 0.85 7.50
N VAL A 20 9.69 0.10 8.61
CA VAL A 20 10.53 0.47 9.75
C VAL A 20 12.01 0.54 9.35
N ALA A 21 12.50 -0.47 8.61
CA ALA A 21 13.87 -0.49 8.12
C ALA A 21 14.18 0.71 7.22
N TRP A 22 13.31 1.01 6.25
CA TRP A 22 13.40 2.19 5.40
C TRP A 22 13.40 3.50 6.18
N SER A 23 12.51 3.62 7.16
CA SER A 23 12.41 4.84 7.96
C SER A 23 13.69 5.10 8.76
N ARG A 24 14.40 4.04 9.18
CA ARG A 24 15.72 4.15 9.82
C ARG A 24 16.79 4.65 8.87
N THR A 25 16.78 4.26 7.59
CA THR A 25 17.77 4.78 6.62
C THR A 25 17.54 6.25 6.30
N ARG A 26 16.30 6.75 6.43
CA ARG A 26 15.95 8.15 6.18
C ARG A 26 16.08 9.06 7.40
N GLY A 27 15.63 8.62 8.57
CA GLY A 27 15.52 9.43 9.78
C GLY A 27 16.27 8.88 10.99
N GLY A 28 17.11 7.86 10.79
CA GLY A 28 17.92 7.26 11.85
C GLY A 28 17.11 6.45 12.89
N ALA A 29 17.75 6.20 14.02
CA ALA A 29 17.16 5.36 15.07
C ALA A 29 15.87 5.94 15.67
N SER A 30 15.74 7.27 15.73
CA SER A 30 14.52 7.94 16.24
C SER A 30 13.30 7.66 15.35
N ALA A 31 13.44 7.74 14.03
CA ALA A 31 12.39 7.40 13.09
C ALA A 31 11.97 5.93 13.24
N GLY A 32 12.94 5.01 13.35
CA GLY A 32 12.65 3.60 13.60
C GLY A 32 11.89 3.35 14.91
N ARG A 33 12.26 4.04 16.00
CA ARG A 33 11.56 3.95 17.28
C ARG A 33 10.13 4.50 17.19
N TYR A 34 9.95 5.63 16.50
CA TYR A 34 8.63 6.21 16.27
C TYR A 34 7.70 5.22 15.58
N TRP A 35 8.14 4.62 14.46
CA TRP A 35 7.32 3.66 13.72
C TRP A 35 7.03 2.39 14.50
N ASN A 36 8.01 1.85 15.24
CA ASN A 36 7.79 0.70 16.11
C ASN A 36 6.70 0.99 17.14
N ARG A 37 6.77 2.15 17.81
CA ARG A 37 5.75 2.56 18.78
C ARG A 37 4.39 2.77 18.14
N PHE A 38 4.35 3.47 17.01
CA PHE A 38 3.12 3.74 16.27
C PHE A 38 2.40 2.45 15.85
N MET A 39 3.16 1.43 15.45
CA MET A 39 2.64 0.13 15.03
C MET A 39 2.46 -0.87 16.18
N GLY A 40 2.74 -0.48 17.43
CA GLY A 40 2.63 -1.35 18.61
C GLY A 40 3.70 -2.45 18.71
N ALA A 41 4.79 -2.35 17.95
CA ALA A 41 5.88 -3.33 17.97
C ALA A 41 6.81 -3.19 19.19
N ASP A 42 6.58 -2.20 20.06
CA ASP A 42 7.28 -2.01 21.35
C ASP A 42 6.46 -2.51 22.55
N THR A 43 5.29 -3.10 22.32
CA THR A 43 4.38 -3.61 23.36
C THR A 43 4.83 -4.92 24.01
N GLY A 44 5.87 -5.56 23.45
CA GLY A 44 6.33 -6.89 23.88
C GLY A 44 5.58 -8.06 23.26
N GLU A 45 4.55 -7.81 22.43
CA GLU A 45 3.95 -8.84 21.59
C GLU A 45 4.94 -9.30 20.50
N GLU A 46 5.01 -10.61 20.28
CA GLU A 46 5.92 -11.20 19.31
C GLU A 46 5.48 -10.94 17.87
N ASP A 47 6.43 -10.49 17.05
CA ASP A 47 6.32 -10.29 15.62
C ASP A 47 5.07 -9.54 15.10
N VAL A 48 4.61 -8.55 15.87
CA VAL A 48 3.50 -7.62 15.52
C VAL A 48 3.62 -7.11 14.07
N LEU A 49 4.83 -6.71 13.67
CA LEU A 49 5.06 -6.16 12.34
C LEU A 49 4.78 -7.18 11.24
N ALA A 50 5.19 -8.45 11.37
CA ALA A 50 4.85 -9.45 10.36
C ALA A 50 3.37 -9.83 10.41
N ARG A 51 2.82 -10.01 11.62
CA ARG A 51 1.44 -10.43 11.84
C ARG A 51 0.44 -9.48 11.16
N TYR A 52 0.71 -8.18 11.22
CA TYR A 52 -0.16 -7.14 10.67
C TYR A 52 0.34 -6.54 9.36
N SER A 53 1.40 -7.08 8.74
CA SER A 53 1.81 -6.67 7.40
C SER A 53 0.76 -7.11 6.36
N PRO A 54 0.12 -6.19 5.61
CA PRO A 54 -0.90 -6.55 4.62
C PRO A 54 -0.46 -7.60 3.59
N ALA A 55 0.81 -7.57 3.17
CA ALA A 55 1.34 -8.55 2.21
C ALA A 55 1.28 -9.99 2.73
N ASN A 56 1.47 -10.21 4.03
CA ASN A 56 1.36 -11.54 4.66
C ASN A 56 -0.10 -12.01 4.79
N LEU A 57 -1.05 -11.10 4.58
CA LEU A 57 -2.48 -11.35 4.67
C LEU A 57 -3.16 -11.35 3.29
N ALA A 58 -2.39 -11.24 2.19
CA ALA A 58 -2.91 -11.13 0.82
C ALA A 58 -3.90 -12.24 0.45
N ALA A 59 -3.69 -13.47 0.93
CA ALA A 59 -4.60 -14.59 0.69
C ALA A 59 -6.02 -14.38 1.26
N LYS A 60 -6.16 -13.49 2.26
CA LYS A 60 -7.45 -13.13 2.87
C LYS A 60 -8.21 -12.08 2.08
N ALA A 61 -7.60 -11.43 1.08
CA ALA A 61 -8.31 -10.48 0.22
C ALA A 61 -9.45 -11.20 -0.50
N ASP A 62 -10.62 -10.57 -0.52
CA ASP A 62 -11.87 -11.11 -1.05
C ASP A 62 -12.55 -10.21 -2.08
N ALA A 63 -11.87 -9.12 -2.45
CA ALA A 63 -12.25 -8.22 -3.53
C ALA A 63 -11.04 -7.91 -4.42
N PRO A 64 -11.25 -7.53 -5.69
CA PRO A 64 -10.20 -6.95 -6.53
C PRO A 64 -9.58 -5.71 -5.89
N ILE A 65 -8.27 -5.51 -6.08
CA ILE A 65 -7.53 -4.39 -5.51
C ILE A 65 -6.80 -3.61 -6.59
N LEU A 66 -7.00 -2.29 -6.62
CA LEU A 66 -6.16 -1.36 -7.36
C LEU A 66 -5.12 -0.75 -6.41
N LEU A 67 -3.87 -0.80 -6.81
CA LEU A 67 -2.75 -0.14 -6.15
C LEU A 67 -2.28 1.02 -7.02
N ILE A 68 -2.18 2.23 -6.45
CA ILE A 68 -1.65 3.42 -7.13
C ILE A 68 -0.50 3.95 -6.30
N HIS A 69 0.65 4.19 -6.93
CA HIS A 69 1.84 4.62 -6.20
C HIS A 69 2.71 5.58 -7.00
N GLY A 70 3.19 6.63 -6.34
CA GLY A 70 4.15 7.55 -6.93
C GLY A 70 5.54 6.94 -7.03
N LYS A 71 6.18 7.08 -8.19
CA LYS A 71 7.55 6.58 -8.38
C LYS A 71 8.56 7.30 -7.49
N ASP A 72 8.31 8.58 -7.22
CA ASP A 72 9.22 9.48 -6.51
C ASP A 72 8.75 9.74 -5.07
N ASP A 73 7.89 8.86 -4.54
CA ASP A 73 7.45 8.87 -3.15
C ASP A 73 8.66 8.68 -2.21
N THR A 74 8.81 9.62 -1.27
CA THR A 74 9.91 9.65 -0.29
C THR A 74 9.46 9.26 1.12
N VAL A 75 8.15 9.10 1.34
CA VAL A 75 7.56 8.70 2.63
C VAL A 75 7.33 7.21 2.67
N VAL A 76 6.71 6.67 1.62
CA VAL A 76 6.46 5.24 1.43
C VAL A 76 7.14 4.82 0.12
N PRO A 77 8.14 3.93 0.16
CA PRO A 77 8.78 3.48 -1.08
C PRO A 77 7.78 2.77 -1.99
N LEU A 78 7.86 3.02 -3.30
CA LEU A 78 7.15 2.27 -4.35
C LEU A 78 7.23 0.74 -4.17
N GLU A 79 8.34 0.26 -3.61
CA GLU A 79 8.55 -1.16 -3.30
C GLU A 79 7.41 -1.75 -2.45
N GLN A 80 6.75 -0.96 -1.60
CA GLN A 80 5.61 -1.40 -0.80
C GLN A 80 4.43 -1.86 -1.67
N SER A 81 4.06 -1.07 -2.69
CA SER A 81 3.01 -1.51 -3.63
C SER A 81 3.46 -2.66 -4.51
N ARG A 82 4.75 -2.76 -4.86
CA ARG A 82 5.29 -3.92 -5.60
C ARG A 82 5.19 -5.21 -4.78
N ILE A 83 5.53 -5.15 -3.49
CA ILE A 83 5.40 -6.27 -2.55
C ILE A 83 3.93 -6.70 -2.44
N MET A 84 2.99 -5.76 -2.30
CA MET A 84 1.57 -6.10 -2.22
C MET A 84 1.06 -6.72 -3.52
N ALA A 85 1.44 -6.16 -4.67
CA ALA A 85 1.05 -6.69 -5.98
C ALA A 85 1.53 -8.12 -6.18
N ASP A 86 2.80 -8.40 -5.86
CA ASP A 86 3.38 -9.74 -5.94
C ASP A 86 2.70 -10.72 -4.97
N ALA A 87 2.43 -10.31 -3.73
CA ALA A 87 1.74 -11.14 -2.75
C ALA A 87 0.30 -11.47 -3.17
N LEU A 88 -0.45 -10.49 -3.70
CA LEU A 88 -1.80 -10.70 -4.23
C LEU A 88 -1.79 -11.62 -5.44
N HIS A 89 -0.86 -11.40 -6.39
CA HIS A 89 -0.69 -12.27 -7.56
C HIS A 89 -0.41 -13.71 -7.14
N LYS A 90 0.57 -13.94 -6.26
CA LYS A 90 0.92 -15.27 -5.74
C LYS A 90 -0.25 -15.95 -5.02
N ALA A 91 -1.11 -15.17 -4.38
CA ALA A 91 -2.33 -15.67 -3.74
C ALA A 91 -3.52 -15.85 -4.69
N GLY A 92 -3.33 -15.64 -6.01
CA GLY A 92 -4.38 -15.76 -7.03
C GLY A 92 -5.46 -14.67 -6.92
N LYS A 93 -5.14 -13.51 -6.34
CA LYS A 93 -6.08 -12.41 -6.14
C LYS A 93 -6.02 -11.41 -7.30
N PRO A 94 -7.16 -10.90 -7.80
CA PRO A 94 -7.16 -9.87 -8.83
C PRO A 94 -6.52 -8.59 -8.31
N VAL A 95 -5.47 -8.13 -8.99
CA VAL A 95 -4.74 -6.92 -8.61
C VAL A 95 -4.30 -6.13 -9.84
N GLU A 96 -4.40 -4.82 -9.77
CA GLU A 96 -3.86 -3.87 -10.75
C GLU A 96 -2.88 -2.93 -10.03
N LEU A 97 -1.76 -2.57 -10.68
CA LEU A 97 -0.78 -1.63 -10.15
C LEU A 97 -0.51 -0.50 -11.15
N VAL A 98 -0.82 0.73 -10.75
CA VAL A 98 -0.51 1.95 -11.48
C VAL A 98 0.67 2.65 -10.81
N VAL A 99 1.75 2.88 -11.57
CA VAL A 99 2.94 3.58 -11.09
C VAL A 99 3.03 4.94 -11.78
N GLN A 100 2.95 6.00 -10.99
CA GLN A 100 2.88 7.37 -11.48
C GLN A 100 4.27 8.00 -11.51
N LYS A 101 4.80 8.28 -12.71
CA LYS A 101 6.11 8.93 -12.88
C LYS A 101 6.02 10.39 -12.45
N GLY A 102 6.96 10.88 -11.63
CA GLY A 102 6.95 12.27 -11.17
C GLY A 102 6.01 12.54 -10.00
N ALA A 103 5.25 11.54 -9.53
CA ALA A 103 4.37 11.69 -8.37
C ALA A 103 5.13 11.43 -7.08
N ASP A 104 4.93 12.31 -6.11
CA ASP A 104 5.36 12.18 -4.73
C ASP A 104 4.23 11.58 -3.86
N HIS A 105 4.46 11.47 -2.56
CA HIS A 105 3.49 10.92 -1.60
C HIS A 105 2.18 11.71 -1.54
N TRP A 106 2.24 13.02 -1.83
CA TRP A 106 1.15 13.97 -1.58
C TRP A 106 0.31 14.27 -2.82
N LEU A 107 0.60 13.60 -3.95
CA LEU A 107 0.00 13.90 -5.26
C LEU A 107 0.08 15.39 -5.57
N SER A 108 1.26 15.99 -5.37
CA SER A 108 1.47 17.44 -5.44
C SER A 108 1.22 18.02 -6.84
N ARG A 109 1.35 17.20 -7.89
CA ARG A 109 1.12 17.62 -9.26
C ARG A 109 -0.32 17.32 -9.71
N GLY A 110 -0.90 18.25 -10.46
CA GLY A 110 -2.27 18.11 -10.97
C GLY A 110 -2.44 16.96 -11.96
N ASP A 111 -1.43 16.69 -12.78
CA ASP A 111 -1.44 15.59 -13.76
C ASP A 111 -1.47 14.22 -13.09
N THR A 112 -0.62 13.98 -12.10
CA THR A 112 -0.58 12.73 -11.33
C THR A 112 -1.85 12.57 -10.48
N ARG A 113 -2.41 13.66 -9.97
CA ARG A 113 -3.69 13.60 -9.24
C ARG A 113 -4.84 13.21 -10.17
N LEU A 114 -4.87 13.78 -11.38
CA LEU A 114 -5.87 13.43 -12.39
C LEU A 114 -5.75 11.95 -12.80
N GLU A 115 -4.54 11.47 -13.07
CA GLU A 115 -4.29 10.05 -13.39
C GLU A 115 -4.78 9.12 -12.28
N MET A 116 -4.52 9.45 -11.01
CA MET A 116 -4.99 8.68 -9.86
C MET A 116 -6.51 8.61 -9.82
N LEU A 117 -7.19 9.74 -9.99
CA LEU A 117 -8.66 9.82 -10.00
C LEU A 117 -9.25 9.06 -11.19
N THR A 118 -8.67 9.20 -12.38
CA THR A 118 -9.11 8.49 -13.59
C THR A 118 -8.97 6.98 -13.44
N ALA A 119 -7.83 6.49 -12.95
CA ALA A 119 -7.62 5.06 -12.70
C ALA A 119 -8.60 4.52 -11.64
N THR A 120 -8.82 5.29 -10.57
CA THR A 120 -9.78 4.97 -9.52
C THR A 120 -11.20 4.84 -10.06
N MET A 121 -11.66 5.82 -10.86
CA MET A 121 -12.99 5.79 -11.47
C MET A 121 -13.17 4.60 -12.40
N ALA A 122 -12.22 4.36 -13.31
CA ALA A 122 -12.27 3.22 -14.22
C ALA A 122 -12.35 1.87 -13.48
N PHE A 123 -11.59 1.73 -12.39
CA PHE A 123 -11.63 0.54 -11.56
C PHE A 123 -12.95 0.35 -10.82
N ILE A 124 -13.50 1.42 -10.24
CA ILE A 124 -14.80 1.39 -9.57
C ILE A 124 -15.92 1.09 -10.56
N GLU A 125 -15.94 1.70 -11.74
CA GLU A 125 -16.92 1.41 -12.79
C GLU A 125 -16.89 -0.06 -13.22
N LYS A 126 -15.69 -0.64 -13.34
CA LYS A 126 -15.49 -2.05 -13.71
C LYS A 126 -15.95 -3.02 -12.62
N HIS A 127 -15.66 -2.75 -11.35
CA HIS A 127 -15.83 -3.70 -10.25
C HIS A 127 -17.04 -3.41 -9.33
N ASN A 128 -17.61 -2.21 -9.43
CA ASN A 128 -18.72 -1.71 -8.62
C ASN A 128 -19.62 -0.80 -9.50
N PRO A 129 -20.13 -1.28 -10.65
CA PRO A 129 -20.96 -0.45 -11.52
C PRO A 129 -22.23 0.04 -10.79
N PRO A 130 -22.73 1.23 -11.13
CA PRO A 130 -24.10 1.60 -10.76
C PRO A 130 -25.05 0.58 -11.40
N ASN A 131 -26.00 0.10 -10.61
CA ASN A 131 -27.01 -0.84 -11.10
C ASN A 131 -27.82 -0.23 -12.25
#